data_AF-A0A3Q1GJP5-F1
#
_entry.id   AF-A0A3Q1GJP5-F1
#
_cell.length_a   1.000
_cell.length_b   1.000
_cell.length_c   1.000
_cell.angle_alpha   90.00
_cell.angle_beta   90.00
_cell.angle_gamma   90.00
#
_symmetry.space_group_name_H-M   'P 1'
#
loop_
_entity.id
_entity.type
_entity.pdbx_description
1 polymer ?
#
loop_
_entity_poly.entity_id
_entity_poly.type
_entity_poly.pdbx_seq_one_letter_code
_entity_poly.pdbx_strand_id
1 'polypeptide(L)'
;MQGNNSTNITEAALLLLLLLQDEDKLAFVVQVLQEAAALFEEDHSSASWEESTAENFLNLLNKQADELSSCVSLTNATEKQASLNKPCLLGHSAEAWELIRTETELHLMRVHQLASSVSSSD
;
A
#
# COMPACT_ATOMS: atom_id res chain seq x y z
N MET A 1 3.53 -8.02 -32.69
CA MET A 1 4.10 -7.85 -31.34
C MET A 1 3.12 -7.00 -30.55
N GLN A 2 2.64 -7.57 -29.46
CA GLN A 2 1.48 -7.14 -28.68
C GLN A 2 1.74 -5.80 -27.99
N GLY A 3 0.82 -4.85 -28.15
CA GLY A 3 0.82 -3.60 -27.43
C GLY A 3 -0.61 -3.25 -27.07
N ASN A 4 -0.99 -3.54 -25.81
CA ASN A 4 -2.15 -2.99 -25.06
C ASN A 4 -2.63 -3.93 -23.93
N ASN A 5 -1.78 -4.32 -22.98
CA ASN A 5 -2.24 -5.14 -21.83
C ASN A 5 -2.12 -4.44 -20.46
N SER A 6 -1.24 -3.44 -20.27
CA SER A 6 -1.08 -2.82 -18.93
C SER A 6 -2.22 -1.89 -18.53
N THR A 7 -2.78 -1.10 -19.46
CA THR A 7 -3.81 -0.10 -19.13
C THR A 7 -5.14 -0.75 -18.73
N ASN A 8 -5.48 -1.89 -19.34
CA ASN A 8 -6.70 -2.65 -19.04
C ASN A 8 -6.63 -3.37 -17.68
N ILE A 9 -5.43 -3.72 -17.19
CA ILE A 9 -5.29 -4.45 -15.92
C ILE A 9 -5.52 -3.50 -14.74
N THR A 10 -4.97 -2.27 -14.78
CA THR A 10 -5.21 -1.27 -13.74
C THR A 10 -6.65 -0.78 -13.73
N GLU A 11 -7.28 -0.63 -14.89
CA GLU A 11 -8.68 -0.19 -15.00
C GLU A 11 -9.64 -1.31 -14.55
N ALA A 12 -9.35 -2.56 -14.90
CA ALA A 12 -10.09 -3.72 -14.41
C ALA A 12 -9.90 -3.93 -12.89
N ALA A 13 -8.70 -3.70 -12.35
CA ALA A 13 -8.45 -3.76 -10.92
C ALA A 13 -9.21 -2.65 -10.17
N LEU A 14 -9.23 -1.42 -10.73
CA LEU A 14 -10.03 -0.32 -10.20
C LEU A 14 -11.54 -0.62 -10.23
N LEU A 15 -12.04 -1.22 -11.31
CA LEU A 15 -13.44 -1.65 -11.43
C LEU A 15 -13.79 -2.79 -10.44
N LEU A 16 -12.86 -3.70 -10.19
CA LEU A 16 -13.02 -4.75 -9.18
C LEU A 16 -13.07 -4.16 -7.77
N LEU A 17 -12.22 -3.16 -7.49
CA LEU A 17 -12.19 -2.41 -6.23
C LEU A 17 -13.43 -1.57 -5.98
N LEU A 18 -14.07 -1.05 -7.03
CA LEU A 18 -15.35 -0.33 -6.94
C LEU A 18 -16.53 -1.23 -6.53
N LEU A 19 -16.45 -2.55 -6.76
CA LEU A 19 -17.49 -3.52 -6.40
C LEU A 19 -17.33 -4.09 -4.98
N LEU A 20 -16.22 -3.80 -4.29
CA LEU A 20 -16.02 -4.19 -2.90
C LEU A 20 -16.96 -3.41 -1.96
N GLN A 21 -17.37 -4.02 -0.85
CA GLN A 21 -18.06 -3.26 0.19
C GLN A 21 -17.08 -2.25 0.82
N ASP A 22 -17.60 -1.17 1.40
CA ASP A 22 -16.74 -0.12 1.96
C ASP A 22 -15.85 -0.62 3.10
N GLU A 23 -16.33 -1.60 3.86
CA GLU A 23 -15.55 -2.31 4.87
C GLU A 23 -14.39 -3.12 4.26
N ASP A 24 -14.61 -3.80 3.13
CA ASP A 24 -13.56 -4.55 2.41
C ASP A 24 -12.52 -3.61 1.79
N LYS A 25 -12.97 -2.46 1.24
CA LYS A 25 -12.06 -1.42 0.72
C LYS A 25 -11.18 -0.89 1.85
N LEU A 26 -11.76 -0.62 3.01
CA LEU A 26 -11.03 -0.11 4.16
C LEU A 26 -10.06 -1.16 4.73
N ALA A 27 -10.48 -2.43 4.80
CA ALA A 27 -9.60 -3.54 5.16
C ALA A 27 -8.39 -3.64 4.23
N PHE A 28 -8.61 -3.47 2.91
CA PHE A 28 -7.53 -3.44 1.92
C PHE A 28 -6.59 -2.24 2.12
N VAL A 29 -7.12 -1.04 2.40
CA VAL A 29 -6.30 0.14 2.73
C VAL A 29 -5.41 -0.14 3.95
N VAL A 30 -5.99 -0.68 5.03
CA VAL A 30 -5.27 -1.04 6.26
C VAL A 30 -4.14 -2.02 5.95
N GLN A 31 -4.42 -3.05 5.15
CA GLN A 31 -3.40 -4.04 4.79
C GLN A 31 -2.24 -3.40 4.00
N VAL A 32 -2.51 -2.55 3.01
CA VAL A 32 -1.46 -1.87 2.23
C VAL A 32 -0.59 -0.99 3.13
N LEU A 33 -1.19 -0.28 4.10
CA LEU A 33 -0.45 0.54 5.06
C LEU A 33 0.46 -0.33 5.95
N GLN A 34 -0.04 -1.46 6.45
CA GLN A 34 0.73 -2.40 7.26
C GLN A 34 1.90 -3.03 6.49
N GLU A 35 1.68 -3.41 5.24
CA GLU A 35 2.74 -3.99 4.41
C GLU A 35 3.79 -2.97 3.99
N ALA A 36 3.38 -1.73 3.73
CA ALA A 36 4.32 -0.62 3.51
C ALA A 36 5.13 -0.33 4.79
N ALA A 37 4.50 -0.31 5.96
CA ALA A 37 5.22 -0.15 7.23
C ALA A 37 6.26 -1.27 7.43
N ALA A 38 5.85 -2.52 7.29
CA ALA A 38 6.75 -3.66 7.42
C ALA A 38 7.92 -3.65 6.42
N LEU A 39 7.74 -3.08 5.23
CA LEU A 39 8.81 -2.92 4.24
C LEU A 39 9.84 -1.85 4.65
N PHE A 40 9.38 -0.76 5.27
CA PHE A 40 10.25 0.33 5.73
C PHE A 40 10.86 0.08 7.12
N GLU A 41 10.44 -0.97 7.83
CA GLU A 41 11.15 -1.51 9.00
C GLU A 41 12.40 -2.32 8.65
N GLU A 42 12.53 -2.77 7.38
CA GLU A 42 13.71 -3.50 6.92
C GLU A 42 14.97 -2.61 6.85
N ASP A 43 16.16 -3.21 6.86
CA ASP A 43 17.43 -2.48 6.81
C ASP A 43 17.61 -1.73 5.49
N HIS A 44 17.34 -0.44 5.53
CA HIS A 44 17.51 0.53 4.46
C HIS A 44 18.76 1.40 4.63
N SER A 45 19.79 0.93 5.35
CA SER A 45 21.05 1.65 5.58
C SER A 45 21.82 2.04 4.30
N SER A 46 21.58 1.33 3.20
CA SER A 46 22.11 1.67 1.88
C SER A 46 21.40 2.83 1.19
N ALA A 47 20.20 3.17 1.64
CA ALA A 47 19.45 4.30 1.11
C ALA A 47 20.08 5.62 1.60
N SER A 48 20.04 6.66 0.77
CA SER A 48 20.58 7.98 1.15
C SER A 48 19.58 8.82 1.97
N TRP A 49 18.66 8.19 2.68
CA TRP A 49 17.57 8.88 3.39
C TRP A 49 18.04 9.30 4.77
N GLU A 50 17.51 10.42 5.25
CA GLU A 50 17.66 10.78 6.65
C GLU A 50 16.85 9.81 7.51
N GLU A 51 17.49 9.21 8.51
CA GLU A 51 16.87 8.25 9.42
C GLU A 51 15.59 8.82 10.08
N SER A 52 15.64 10.09 10.50
CA SER A 52 14.48 10.78 11.08
C SER A 52 13.30 10.88 10.10
N THR A 53 13.56 11.02 8.80
CA THR A 53 12.53 11.12 7.77
C THR A 53 11.89 9.75 7.52
N ALA A 54 12.70 8.68 7.46
CA ALA A 54 12.20 7.31 7.33
C ALA A 54 11.38 6.89 8.56
N GLU A 55 11.85 7.20 9.77
CA GLU A 55 11.15 6.91 11.01
C GLU A 55 9.83 7.69 11.12
N ASN A 56 9.81 8.97 10.76
CA ASN A 56 8.57 9.76 10.72
C ASN A 56 7.55 9.17 9.73
N PHE A 57 8.01 8.73 8.56
CA PHE A 57 7.14 8.09 7.57
C PHE A 57 6.56 6.78 8.10
N LEU A 58 7.39 5.92 8.69
CA LEU A 58 6.95 4.67 9.31
C LEU A 58 5.91 4.91 10.43
N ASN A 59 6.16 5.89 11.29
CA ASN A 59 5.24 6.28 12.36
C ASN A 59 3.88 6.74 11.82
N LEU A 60 3.86 7.46 10.69
CA LEU A 60 2.62 7.87 10.04
C LEU A 60 1.85 6.68 9.46
N LEU A 61 2.54 5.74 8.79
CA LEU A 61 1.90 4.54 8.24
C LEU A 61 1.27 3.68 9.33
N ASN A 62 2.01 3.42 10.41
CA ASN A 62 1.52 2.64 11.55
C ASN A 62 0.32 3.33 12.21
N LYS A 63 0.39 4.63 12.44
CA LYS A 63 -0.73 5.40 13.02
C LYS A 63 -1.98 5.33 12.13
N GLN A 64 -1.83 5.51 10.82
CA GLN A 64 -2.98 5.45 9.90
C GLN A 64 -3.59 4.05 9.84
N ALA A 65 -2.76 3.00 9.85
CA ALA A 65 -3.23 1.62 9.89
C ALA A 65 -4.03 1.34 11.17
N ASP A 66 -3.51 1.75 12.33
CA ASP A 66 -4.16 1.56 13.63
C ASP A 66 -5.52 2.29 13.69
N GLU A 67 -5.56 3.57 13.27
CA GLU A 67 -6.79 4.37 13.28
C GLU A 67 -7.86 3.77 12.36
N LEU A 68 -7.49 3.39 11.13
CA LEU A 68 -8.43 2.81 10.17
C LEU A 68 -8.85 1.38 10.54
N SER A 69 -8.00 0.61 11.22
CA SER A 69 -8.35 -0.74 11.70
C SER A 69 -9.53 -0.73 12.67
N SER A 70 -9.70 0.35 13.43
CA SER A 70 -10.85 0.52 14.34
C SER A 70 -12.20 0.63 13.63
N CYS A 71 -12.18 1.00 12.35
CA CYS A 71 -13.36 1.16 11.50
C CYS A 71 -13.71 -0.11 10.70
N VAL A 72 -12.91 -1.17 10.81
CA VAL A 72 -13.14 -2.46 10.14
C VAL A 72 -13.50 -3.49 11.19
N SER A 73 -14.61 -4.22 10.98
CA SER A 73 -14.92 -5.35 11.84
C SER A 73 -13.91 -6.46 11.56
N LEU A 74 -13.13 -6.85 12.58
CA LEU A 74 -12.20 -7.98 12.55
C LEU A 74 -12.87 -9.36 12.36
N THR A 75 -14.05 -9.43 11.75
CA THR A 75 -14.87 -10.65 11.71
C THR A 75 -14.50 -11.61 10.60
N ASN A 76 -13.77 -11.19 9.56
CA ASN A 76 -13.26 -12.11 8.55
C ASN A 76 -11.90 -11.65 8.02
N ALA A 77 -10.83 -12.02 8.72
CA ALA A 77 -9.49 -12.12 8.13
C ALA A 77 -9.51 -13.22 7.04
N THR A 78 -10.20 -12.96 5.93
CA THR A 78 -10.18 -13.84 4.78
C THR A 78 -8.85 -13.65 4.08
N GLU A 79 -7.96 -14.60 4.39
CA GLU A 79 -6.97 -15.16 3.48
C GLU A 79 -6.37 -14.19 2.45
N LYS A 80 -5.26 -13.55 2.84
CA LYS A 80 -4.19 -13.06 1.94
C LYS A 80 -4.69 -12.28 0.72
N GLN A 81 -5.35 -11.15 0.91
CA GLN A 81 -5.63 -10.25 -0.21
C GLN A 81 -4.35 -9.51 -0.60
N ALA A 82 -3.73 -9.92 -1.71
CA ALA A 82 -2.68 -9.20 -2.43
C ALA A 82 -1.59 -8.57 -1.53
N SER A 83 -0.65 -9.40 -1.08
CA SER A 83 0.64 -8.89 -0.61
C SER A 83 1.22 -7.95 -1.66
N LEU A 84 1.69 -6.76 -1.26
CA LEU A 84 2.76 -6.05 -1.95
C LEU A 84 3.73 -7.14 -2.39
N ASN A 85 3.82 -7.37 -3.70
CA ASN A 85 4.72 -8.38 -4.25
C ASN A 85 6.10 -7.93 -3.82
N LYS A 86 6.59 -8.39 -2.67
CA LYS A 86 7.89 -8.04 -2.10
C LYS A 86 8.87 -8.36 -3.21
N PRO A 87 9.39 -7.36 -3.95
CA PRO A 87 10.36 -7.64 -4.99
C PRO A 87 11.51 -8.21 -4.20
N CYS A 88 11.76 -9.51 -4.39
CA CYS A 88 12.77 -10.24 -3.67
C CYS A 88 14.07 -9.43 -3.79
N LEU A 89 14.42 -8.74 -2.69
CA LEU A 89 15.53 -7.82 -2.48
C LEU A 89 16.40 -7.67 -3.74
N LEU A 90 16.00 -6.78 -4.65
CA LEU A 90 16.80 -6.39 -5.81
C LEU A 90 17.95 -5.48 -5.32
N GLY A 91 18.79 -6.02 -4.43
CA GLY A 91 19.93 -5.36 -3.80
C GLY A 91 19.53 -4.38 -2.70
N HIS A 92 20.20 -4.46 -1.53
CA HIS A 92 20.30 -3.36 -0.57
C HIS A 92 21.17 -2.24 -1.17
N SER A 93 20.79 -1.74 -2.34
CA SER A 93 21.44 -0.62 -3.02
C SER A 93 20.59 0.62 -2.83
N ALA A 94 21.22 1.79 -2.88
CA ALA A 94 20.49 3.05 -2.84
C ALA A 94 19.42 3.09 -3.94
N GLU A 95 19.78 2.69 -5.16
CA GLU A 95 18.90 2.71 -6.33
C GLU A 95 17.67 1.80 -6.18
N ALA A 96 17.82 0.64 -5.56
CA ALA A 96 16.71 -0.26 -5.30
C ALA A 96 15.74 0.30 -4.27
N TRP A 97 16.26 0.93 -3.21
CA TRP A 97 15.44 1.61 -2.23
C TRP A 97 14.70 2.81 -2.84
N GLU A 98 15.33 3.57 -3.74
CA GLU A 98 14.65 4.61 -4.50
C GLU A 98 13.45 4.06 -5.30
N LEU A 99 13.62 2.92 -5.98
CA LEU A 99 12.53 2.25 -6.70
C LEU A 99 11.41 1.80 -5.75
N ILE A 100 11.77 1.23 -4.60
CA ILE A 100 10.81 0.82 -3.56
C ILE A 100 10.00 2.03 -3.07
N ARG A 101 10.64 3.18 -2.84
CA ARG A 101 9.92 4.38 -2.42
C ARG A 101 8.94 4.84 -3.49
N THR A 102 9.36 4.90 -4.76
CA THR A 102 8.48 5.33 -5.86
C THR A 102 7.27 4.41 -6.03
N GLU A 103 7.45 3.10 -5.95
CA GLU A 103 6.32 2.15 -6.06
C GLU A 103 5.40 2.26 -4.84
N THR A 104 5.97 2.40 -3.65
CA THR A 104 5.20 2.59 -2.40
C THR A 104 4.38 3.87 -2.46
N GLU A 105 4.96 5.00 -2.89
CA GLU A 105 4.24 6.27 -3.07
C GLU A 105 3.04 6.11 -4.00
N LEU A 106 3.24 5.46 -5.14
CA LEU A 106 2.18 5.20 -6.11
C LEU A 106 1.08 4.28 -5.55
N HIS A 107 1.43 3.27 -4.75
CA HIS A 107 0.44 2.45 -4.04
C HIS A 107 -0.33 3.27 -3.01
N LEU A 108 0.34 4.11 -2.22
CA LEU A 108 -0.28 4.98 -1.23
C LEU A 108 -1.26 5.97 -1.86
N MET A 109 -0.90 6.56 -3.01
CA MET A 109 -1.81 7.44 -3.76
C MET A 109 -3.09 6.71 -4.20
N ARG A 110 -2.98 5.46 -4.65
CA ARG A 110 -4.13 4.65 -5.09
C ARG A 110 -5.03 4.27 -3.92
N VAL A 111 -4.46 3.84 -2.79
CA VAL A 111 -5.29 3.51 -1.61
C VAL A 111 -5.87 4.76 -0.95
N HIS A 112 -5.23 5.92 -1.04
CA HIS A 112 -5.82 7.19 -0.62
C HIS A 112 -7.05 7.56 -1.47
N GLN A 113 -6.97 7.39 -2.80
CA GLN A 113 -8.14 7.58 -3.68
C GLN A 113 -9.27 6.61 -3.34
N LEU A 114 -8.93 5.35 -3.03
CA LEU A 114 -9.90 4.35 -2.60
C LEU A 114 -10.57 4.73 -1.27
N ALA A 115 -9.79 5.10 -0.25
CA ALA A 115 -10.31 5.55 1.05
C ALA A 115 -11.20 6.79 0.90
N SER A 116 -10.81 7.73 0.03
CA SER A 116 -11.62 8.91 -0.27
C SER A 116 -12.99 8.54 -0.86
N SER A 117 -13.05 7.50 -1.71
CA SER A 117 -14.32 7.05 -2.30
C SER A 117 -15.30 6.46 -1.28
N VAL A 118 -14.79 5.89 -0.18
CA VAL A 118 -15.60 5.41 0.95
C VAL A 118 -16.22 6.60 1.71
N SER A 119 -15.47 7.70 1.84
CA SER A 119 -15.94 8.90 2.56
C SER A 119 -16.95 9.77 1.79
N SER A 120 -17.15 9.52 0.49
CA SER A 120 -18.03 10.33 -0.37
C SER A 120 -19.45 9.79 -0.53
N SER A 121 -19.86 8.79 0.26
CA SER A 121 -21.18 8.13 0.14
C SER A 121 -22.22 8.58 1.18
N ASP A 122 -22.05 9.75 1.80
CA ASP A 122 -23.07 10.43 2.63
C ASP A 122 -24.07 11.26 1.79
#